data_AF-A0A0F9HRI3-F1
#
_entry.id   AF-A0A0F9HRI3-F1
#
_cell.length_a   1.000
_cell.length_b   1.000
_cell.length_c   1.000
_cell.angle_alpha   90.00
_cell.angle_beta   90.00
_cell.angle_gamma   90.00
#
_symmetry.space_group_name_H-M   'P 1'
#
loop_
_entity.id
_entity.type
_entity.pdbx_description
1 polymer ?
#
loop_
_entity_poly.entity_id
_entity_poly.type
_entity_poly.pdbx_seq_one_letter_code
_entity_poly.pdbx_strand_id
1 'polypeptide(L)'
;MKTLQGRGSGRTTRQMKLAKKGSMFIWCNSHIEYPKVLAGEIGRLDLLIHRLSVLDNPYRLRGLKTVGVVLDHAAELTMKQRENLSTLKAHIV
;
A
#
# COMPACT_ATOMS: atom_id res chain seq x y z
N MET A 1 4.31 25.07 -16.34
CA MET A 1 4.07 23.65 -15.97
C MET A 1 5.31 23.17 -15.21
N LYS A 2 5.26 23.02 -13.88
CA LYS A 2 6.42 22.56 -13.09
C LYS A 2 6.53 21.04 -13.24
N THR A 3 7.49 20.59 -14.04
CA THR A 3 7.91 19.18 -14.09
C THR A 3 8.50 18.81 -12.73
N LEU A 4 7.78 17.95 -12.00
CA LEU A 4 8.23 17.34 -10.74
C LEU A 4 9.34 16.33 -11.03
N GLN A 5 10.55 16.82 -11.33
CA GLN A 5 11.78 16.06 -11.44
C GLN A 5 12.25 15.62 -10.05
N GLY A 6 11.61 14.58 -9.53
CA GLY A 6 12.00 13.90 -8.29
C GLY A 6 11.21 12.61 -8.01
N ARG A 7 10.40 12.11 -8.95
CA ARG A 7 9.47 11.00 -8.71
C ARG A 7 10.14 9.66 -9.05
N GLY A 8 10.60 8.94 -8.02
CA GLY A 8 11.33 7.67 -8.13
C GLY A 8 10.62 6.62 -8.99
N SER A 9 11.37 5.98 -9.89
CA SER A 9 11.16 4.75 -10.70
C SER A 9 9.78 4.39 -11.29
N GLY A 10 8.68 5.07 -10.96
CA GLY A 10 7.31 4.71 -11.34
C GLY A 10 6.76 3.45 -10.67
N ARG A 11 7.52 2.80 -9.77
CA ARG A 11 7.14 1.50 -9.17
C ARG A 11 5.85 1.57 -8.35
N THR A 12 5.74 2.52 -7.42
CA THR A 12 4.50 2.73 -6.63
C THR A 12 3.30 2.97 -7.55
N THR A 13 3.44 3.82 -8.56
CA THR A 13 2.38 4.08 -9.56
C THR A 13 1.96 2.79 -10.27
N ARG A 14 2.93 1.96 -10.68
CA ARG A 14 2.67 0.67 -11.32
C ARG A 14 1.96 -0.30 -10.35
N GLN A 15 2.41 -0.42 -9.11
CA GLN A 15 1.77 -1.26 -8.09
C GLN A 15 0.32 -0.83 -7.86
N MET A 16 0.08 0.48 -7.68
CA MET A 16 -1.28 1.01 -7.52
C MET A 16 -2.15 0.79 -8.75
N LYS A 17 -1.64 0.89 -9.98
CA LYS A 17 -2.42 0.62 -11.19
C LYS A 17 -2.77 -0.87 -11.35
N LEU A 18 -1.85 -1.76 -11.00
CA LEU A 18 -2.04 -3.21 -11.12
C LEU A 18 -2.88 -3.82 -9.98
N ALA A 19 -3.00 -3.13 -8.85
CA ALA A 19 -3.81 -3.57 -7.71
C ALA A 19 -5.28 -3.82 -8.14
N LYS A 20 -5.90 -4.89 -7.65
CA LYS A 20 -7.33 -5.14 -7.90
C LYS A 20 -8.19 -4.02 -7.30
N LYS A 21 -9.40 -3.82 -7.84
CA LYS A 21 -10.33 -2.82 -7.28
C LYS A 21 -10.63 -3.13 -5.81
N GLY A 22 -10.59 -2.12 -4.93
CA GLY A 22 -10.83 -2.30 -3.50
C GLY A 22 -9.72 -3.01 -2.73
N SER A 23 -8.51 -3.10 -3.32
CA SER A 23 -7.34 -3.65 -2.61
C SER A 23 -6.87 -2.71 -1.51
N MET A 24 -6.29 -3.28 -0.47
CA MET A 24 -5.51 -2.55 0.52
C MET A 24 -4.12 -2.28 -0.03
N PHE A 25 -3.69 -1.03 0.01
CA PHE A 25 -2.34 -0.62 -0.37
C PHE A 25 -1.60 -0.16 0.89
N ILE A 26 -0.55 -0.88 1.28
CA ILE A 26 0.23 -0.60 2.49
C ILE A 26 1.46 0.20 2.12
N TRP A 27 1.51 1.44 2.60
CA TRP A 27 2.63 2.36 2.40
C TRP A 27 3.78 2.06 3.36
N CYS A 28 5.00 2.24 2.87
CA CYS A 28 6.24 1.87 3.57
C CYS A 28 6.53 2.64 4.87
N ASN A 29 5.84 3.75 5.14
CA ASN A 29 6.03 4.54 6.36
C ASN A 29 4.71 5.15 6.90
N SER A 30 4.83 6.04 7.88
CA SER A 30 3.70 6.70 8.55
C SER A 30 3.07 7.86 7.76
N HIS A 31 3.73 8.38 6.72
CA HIS A 31 3.29 9.56 5.95
C HIS A 31 2.52 9.14 4.70
N ILE A 32 1.19 9.08 4.78
CA ILE A 32 0.30 8.56 3.73
C ILE A 32 -0.27 9.64 2.80
N GLU A 33 0.10 10.89 3.00
CA GLU A 33 -0.38 12.02 2.21
C GLU A 33 0.06 11.86 0.75
N TYR A 34 1.32 11.53 0.51
CA TYR A 34 1.85 11.27 -0.83
C TYR A 34 1.12 10.14 -1.57
N PRO A 35 1.02 8.90 -1.05
CA PRO A 35 0.34 7.83 -1.77
C PRO A 35 -1.15 8.11 -1.97
N LYS A 36 -1.82 8.86 -1.07
CA LYS A 36 -3.20 9.29 -1.27
C LYS A 36 -3.35 10.28 -2.42
N VAL A 37 -2.49 11.30 -2.49
CA VAL A 37 -2.48 12.25 -3.62
C VAL A 37 -2.19 11.51 -4.91
N LEU A 38 -1.18 10.63 -4.92
CA LEU A 38 -0.82 9.84 -6.09
C LEU A 38 -2.00 8.97 -6.56
N ALA A 39 -2.69 8.28 -5.65
CA ALA A 39 -3.87 7.49 -5.98
C ALA A 39 -4.99 8.35 -6.60
N GLY A 40 -5.18 9.58 -6.11
CA GLY A 40 -6.08 10.56 -6.73
C GLY A 40 -5.65 10.96 -8.15
N GLU A 41 -4.36 11.29 -8.34
CA GLU A 41 -3.80 11.66 -9.65
C GLU A 41 -3.97 10.54 -10.69
N ILE A 42 -3.91 9.27 -10.29
CA ILE A 42 -4.01 8.11 -11.19
C ILE A 42 -5.40 7.46 -11.24
N GLY A 43 -6.41 8.06 -10.60
CA GLY A 43 -7.79 7.59 -10.64
C GLY A 43 -8.06 6.32 -9.81
N ARG A 44 -7.23 6.02 -8.80
CA ARG A 44 -7.33 4.83 -7.92
C ARG A 44 -7.86 5.18 -6.52
N LEU A 45 -8.96 5.94 -6.48
CA LEU A 45 -9.64 6.32 -5.24
C LEU A 45 -10.32 5.13 -4.52
N ASP A 46 -10.39 3.98 -5.18
CA ASP A 46 -10.93 2.74 -4.62
C ASP A 46 -9.93 1.99 -3.71
N LEU A 47 -8.65 2.38 -3.71
CA LEU A 47 -7.63 1.75 -2.88
C LEU A 47 -7.78 2.15 -1.41
N LEU A 48 -7.69 1.15 -0.53
CA LEU A 48 -7.63 1.37 0.91
C LEU A 48 -6.17 1.59 1.32
N ILE A 49 -5.74 2.84 1.41
CA ILE A 49 -4.34 3.18 1.71
C ILE A 49 -4.10 3.20 3.22
N HIS A 50 -3.18 2.36 3.69
CA HIS A 50 -2.79 2.26 5.09
C HIS A 50 -1.29 2.46 5.30
N ARG A 51 -0.93 2.87 6.51
CA ARG A 51 0.46 2.94 6.99
C ARG A 51 1.00 1.54 7.26
N LEU A 52 2.31 1.36 7.20
CA LEU A 52 2.98 0.08 7.51
C LEU A 52 2.60 -0.46 8.89
N SER A 53 2.40 0.43 9.87
CA SER A 53 2.01 0.10 11.25
C SER A 53 0.67 -0.63 11.37
N VAL A 54 -0.12 -0.72 10.30
CA VAL A 54 -1.30 -1.59 10.26
C VAL A 54 -0.93 -3.06 10.47
N LEU A 55 0.30 -3.44 10.11
CA LEU A 55 0.86 -4.79 10.30
C LEU A 55 1.40 -5.03 11.72
N ASP A 56 1.48 -4.03 12.59
CA ASP A 56 1.99 -4.20 13.96
C ASP A 56 1.00 -4.93 14.87
N ASN A 57 -0.29 -4.84 14.53
CA ASN A 57 -1.38 -5.38 15.32
C ASN A 57 -2.35 -6.19 14.44
N PRO A 58 -2.37 -7.52 14.56
CA PRO A 58 -3.23 -8.39 13.74
C PRO A 58 -4.73 -8.16 13.99
N TYR A 59 -5.13 -7.59 15.13
CA TYR A 59 -6.53 -7.24 15.39
C TYR A 59 -7.03 -6.11 14.49
N ARG A 60 -6.16 -5.19 14.04
CA ARG A 60 -6.53 -4.13 13.08
C ARG A 60 -6.82 -4.66 11.68
N LEU A 61 -6.35 -5.88 11.42
CA LEU A 61 -6.50 -6.55 10.14
C LEU A 61 -7.70 -7.51 10.12
N ARG A 62 -8.20 -7.92 11.30
CA ARG A 62 -9.38 -8.77 11.42
C ARG A 62 -10.63 -8.03 10.93
N GLY A 63 -11.42 -8.70 10.10
CA GLY A 63 -12.69 -8.16 9.59
C GLY A 63 -12.55 -7.23 8.38
N LEU A 64 -11.32 -6.88 7.96
CA LEU A 64 -11.12 -6.17 6.71
C LEU A 64 -11.44 -7.09 5.52
N LYS A 65 -12.59 -6.84 4.88
CA LYS A 65 -12.95 -7.46 3.60
C LYS A 65 -12.18 -6.77 2.47
N THR A 66 -10.90 -7.07 2.35
CA THR A 66 -10.08 -6.58 1.21
C THR A 66 -10.08 -7.62 0.10
N VAL A 67 -10.10 -7.16 -1.15
CA VAL A 67 -10.03 -8.04 -2.33
C VAL A 67 -8.58 -8.51 -2.59
N GLY A 68 -7.61 -7.88 -1.92
CA GLY A 68 -6.19 -8.17 -1.97
C GLY A 68 -5.41 -7.16 -1.13
N VAL A 69 -4.17 -7.50 -0.82
CA VAL A 69 -3.21 -6.61 -0.13
C VAL A 69 -2.01 -6.43 -1.05
N VAL A 70 -1.61 -5.18 -1.26
CA VAL A 70 -0.42 -4.77 -2.02
C VAL A 70 0.49 -4.00 -1.06
N LEU A 71 1.73 -4.44 -0.93
CA LEU A 71 2.75 -3.77 -0.12
C LEU A 71 3.62 -2.90 -1.04
N ASP A 72 3.83 -1.64 -0.68
CA ASP A 72 4.74 -0.79 -1.44
C ASP A 72 6.15 -1.38 -1.51
N HIS A 73 6.77 -1.30 -2.68
CA HIS A 73 8.08 -1.89 -2.95
C HIS A 73 9.22 -1.37 -2.05
N ALA A 74 9.09 -0.18 -1.45
CA ALA A 74 10.08 0.38 -0.53
C ALA A 74 9.83 -0.03 0.93
N ALA A 75 8.86 -0.91 1.21
CA ALA A 75 8.57 -1.33 2.57
C ALA A 75 9.61 -2.31 3.11
N GLU A 76 10.18 -1.96 4.25
CA GLU A 76 11.03 -2.84 5.05
C GLU A 76 10.23 -3.39 6.22
N LEU A 77 10.06 -4.72 6.26
CA LEU A 77 9.26 -5.39 7.29
C LEU A 77 10.13 -5.95 8.40
N THR A 78 9.69 -5.79 9.64
CA THR A 78 10.16 -6.62 10.75
C THR A 78 9.68 -8.07 10.60
N MET A 79 10.30 -9.02 11.30
CA MET A 79 9.83 -10.43 11.30
C MET A 79 8.37 -10.55 11.71
N LYS A 80 7.96 -9.85 12.77
CA LYS A 80 6.57 -9.81 13.24
C LYS A 80 5.61 -9.27 12.18
N GLN A 81 5.98 -8.23 11.44
CA GLN A 81 5.15 -7.68 10.37
C GLN A 81 5.05 -8.64 9.17
N ARG A 82 6.11 -9.40 8.85
CA ARG A 82 6.06 -10.46 7.82
C ARG A 82 5.11 -11.58 8.22
N GLU A 83 5.18 -12.03 9.46
CA GLU A 83 4.25 -13.03 10.01
C GLU A 83 2.81 -12.54 9.96
N ASN A 84 2.55 -11.30 10.39
CA ASN A 84 1.20 -10.74 10.31
C ASN A 84 0.72 -10.57 8.86
N LEU A 85 1.61 -10.18 7.94
CA LEU A 85 1.28 -10.08 6.52
C LEU A 85 0.93 -11.44 5.90
N SER A 86 1.60 -12.53 6.30
CA SER A 86 1.31 -13.87 5.75
C SER A 86 -0.05 -14.41 6.19
N THR A 87 -0.60 -13.93 7.30
CA THR A 87 -1.98 -14.23 7.71
C THR A 87 -3.02 -13.56 6.80
N LEU A 88 -2.62 -12.53 6.07
CA LEU A 88 -3.41 -11.94 5.00
C LEU A 88 -3.08 -12.68 3.71
N LYS A 89 -4.07 -12.96 2.85
CA LYS A 89 -3.84 -13.47 1.49
C LYS A 89 -3.22 -12.38 0.59
N ALA A 90 -2.09 -11.82 1.02
CA ALA A 90 -1.41 -10.71 0.39
C ALA A 90 -0.74 -11.16 -0.90
N HIS A 91 -0.89 -10.36 -1.96
CA HIS A 91 -0.15 -10.53 -3.20
C HIS A 91 0.97 -9.49 -3.20
N ILE A 92 2.20 -9.95 -3.05
CA ILE A 92 3.37 -9.09 -3.22
C ILE A 92 3.57 -8.96 -4.74
N VAL A 93 3.43 -7.74 -5.27
CA VAL A 93 3.54 -7.42 -6.71
C VAL A 93 4.64 -6.41 -6.96
#